data_AF-A0A1V6IEL2-F1
#
_entry.id   AF-A0A1V6IEL2-F1
#
_cell.length_a   1.000
_cell.length_b   1.000
_cell.length_c   1.000
_cell.angle_alpha   90.00
_cell.angle_beta   90.00
_cell.angle_gamma   90.00
#
_symmetry.space_group_name_H-M   'P 1'
#
loop_
_entity.id
_entity.type
_entity.pdbx_description
1 polymer ?
#
loop_
_entity_poly.entity_id
_entity_poly.type
_entity_poly.pdbx_seq_one_letter_code
_entity_poly.pdbx_strand_id
1 'polypeptide(L)'
;MNNMEENKRFVTEWLVSQGVDVYGIGDMSLYGREILGLDDALKERLPFAISLGLVLAKGVLDTIIDGPHLLYLHHYRQLNYRLDMLGYLLSREIEKRGHTALPFAASQLIDWKNQKGHISHKHIGVVSGLGWIGRNNLLVHPIFGSHVRYNTVLTDMPLIADTVLNTNCGKCTNCIDKCPAGAISNEPSEFNHMACYDMLTYFKNKRNIGHHICGICVRACMGKRLCIYSAV
;
A
#
# COMPACT_ATOMS: atom_id res chain seq x y z
N MET A 1 19.17 16.73 21.04
CA MET A 1 18.64 15.68 20.13
C MET A 1 18.85 16.14 18.71
N ASN A 2 19.25 15.28 17.76
CA ASN A 2 19.42 15.70 16.36
C ASN A 2 18.05 16.11 15.77
N ASN A 3 18.00 17.13 14.92
CA ASN A 3 16.79 17.62 14.24
C ASN A 3 16.02 16.48 13.54
N MET A 4 16.73 15.51 12.96
CA MET A 4 16.12 14.35 12.30
C MET A 4 15.40 13.39 13.27
N GLU A 5 15.93 13.22 14.49
CA GLU A 5 15.29 12.40 15.54
C GLU A 5 14.01 13.09 16.05
N GLU A 6 14.06 14.41 16.17
CA GLU A 6 12.90 15.21 16.58
C GLU A 6 11.78 15.16 15.53
N ASN A 7 12.12 15.33 14.26
CA ASN A 7 11.18 15.21 13.15
C ASN A 7 10.58 13.81 13.06
N LYS A 8 11.40 12.75 13.18
CA LYS A 8 10.91 11.37 13.17
C LYS A 8 9.97 11.10 14.34
N ARG A 9 10.30 11.57 15.54
CA ARG A 9 9.42 11.45 16.71
C ARG A 9 8.11 12.19 16.46
N PHE A 10 8.16 13.45 16.00
CA PHE A 10 6.96 14.22 15.67
C PHE A 10 6.04 13.50 14.68
N VAL A 11 6.59 13.03 13.54
CA VAL A 11 5.80 12.30 12.52
C VAL A 11 5.18 11.04 13.13
N THR A 12 5.95 10.30 13.92
CA THR A 12 5.51 9.08 14.59
C THR A 12 4.36 9.35 15.56
N GLU A 13 4.55 10.29 16.48
CA GLU A 13 3.53 10.66 17.49
C GLU A 13 2.26 11.18 16.81
N TRP A 14 2.41 11.98 15.74
CA TRP A 14 1.29 12.47 14.98
C TRP A 14 0.51 11.30 14.33
N LEU A 15 1.18 10.40 13.62
CA LEU A 15 0.53 9.25 12.96
C LEU A 15 -0.20 8.36 13.98
N VAL A 16 0.44 8.08 15.12
CA VAL A 16 -0.17 7.32 16.22
C VAL A 16 -1.39 8.04 16.78
N SER A 17 -1.31 9.35 17.02
CA SER A 17 -2.45 10.15 17.52
C SER A 17 -3.63 10.17 16.56
N GLN A 18 -3.38 9.95 15.26
CA GLN A 18 -4.40 9.92 14.22
C GLN A 18 -5.00 8.52 13.99
N GLY A 19 -4.55 7.51 14.74
CA GLY A 19 -5.02 6.12 14.60
C GLY A 19 -4.53 5.44 13.34
N VAL A 20 -3.30 5.74 12.88
CA VAL A 20 -2.65 5.01 11.79
C VAL A 20 -2.14 3.67 12.30
N ASP A 21 -2.50 2.58 11.61
CA ASP A 21 -2.18 1.21 12.05
C ASP A 21 -0.74 0.80 11.73
N VAL A 22 -0.23 1.24 10.57
CA VAL A 22 1.16 0.99 10.16
C VAL A 22 1.75 2.21 9.48
N TYR A 23 3.04 2.45 9.71
CA TYR A 23 3.76 3.52 9.04
C TYR A 23 5.25 3.24 8.98
N GLY A 24 5.92 3.87 8.03
CA GLY A 24 7.37 3.79 7.87
C GLY A 24 7.89 4.97 7.06
N ILE A 25 9.18 5.24 7.21
CA ILE A 25 9.88 6.32 6.51
C ILE A 25 10.85 5.69 5.52
N GLY A 26 10.72 6.01 4.24
CA GLY A 26 11.59 5.53 3.18
C GLY A 26 12.57 6.58 2.69
N ASP A 27 13.75 6.12 2.29
CA ASP A 27 14.71 6.88 1.50
C ASP A 27 14.33 6.78 0.01
N MET A 28 14.07 7.91 -0.63
CA MET A 28 13.66 7.97 -2.04
C MET A 28 14.78 7.57 -3.00
N SER A 29 16.05 7.56 -2.58
CA SER A 29 17.16 7.03 -3.37
C SER A 29 16.98 5.53 -3.70
N LEU A 30 16.20 4.81 -2.88
CA LEU A 30 15.94 3.37 -3.04
C LEU A 30 14.69 3.05 -3.88
N TYR A 31 13.83 4.02 -4.18
CA TYR A 31 12.52 3.76 -4.81
C TYR A 31 12.62 3.28 -6.26
N GLY A 32 13.62 3.77 -7.01
CA GLY A 32 14.00 3.24 -8.34
C GLY A 32 12.89 3.19 -9.39
N ARG A 33 11.78 3.92 -9.19
CA ARG A 33 10.59 3.91 -10.05
C ARG A 33 10.18 5.33 -10.41
N GLU A 34 9.50 5.45 -11.55
CA GLU A 34 8.97 6.71 -12.03
C GLU A 34 7.86 7.24 -11.10
N ILE A 35 7.85 8.56 -10.93
CA ILE A 35 6.74 9.34 -10.37
C ILE A 35 6.11 10.10 -11.53
N LEU A 36 4.90 9.71 -11.90
CA LEU A 36 4.20 10.23 -13.06
C LEU A 36 3.57 11.61 -12.75
N GLY A 37 3.62 12.53 -13.71
CA GLY A 37 2.97 13.84 -13.59
C GLY A 37 3.63 14.80 -12.59
N LEU A 38 4.88 14.53 -12.19
CA LEU A 38 5.68 15.41 -11.35
C LEU A 38 6.92 15.88 -12.12
N ASP A 39 7.31 17.14 -11.92
CA ASP A 39 8.54 17.72 -12.47
C ASP A 39 9.79 17.14 -11.80
N ASP A 40 10.88 16.97 -12.56
CA ASP A 40 12.12 16.36 -12.05
C ASP A 40 12.79 17.21 -10.97
N ALA A 41 12.77 18.54 -11.08
CA ALA A 41 13.32 19.43 -10.07
C ALA A 41 12.55 19.34 -8.74
N LEU A 42 11.25 19.04 -8.79
CA LEU A 42 10.46 18.80 -7.58
C LEU A 42 10.74 17.42 -6.99
N LYS A 43 10.93 16.38 -7.81
CA LYS A 43 11.30 15.02 -7.35
C LYS A 43 12.62 15.03 -6.60
N GLU A 44 13.64 15.69 -7.14
CA GLU A 44 14.99 15.75 -6.55
C GLU A 44 15.02 16.45 -5.19
N ARG A 45 14.04 17.31 -4.91
CA ARG A 45 13.92 18.05 -3.65
C ARG A 45 13.20 17.30 -2.55
N LEU A 46 12.66 16.11 -2.81
CA LEU A 46 11.84 15.34 -1.87
C LEU A 46 12.52 13.99 -1.51
N PRO A 47 13.59 13.99 -0.70
CA PRO A 47 14.39 12.80 -0.42
C PRO A 47 13.70 11.76 0.47
N PHE A 48 12.62 12.11 1.17
CA PHE A 48 11.95 11.20 2.09
C PHE A 48 10.51 10.90 1.68
N ALA A 49 10.09 9.66 1.93
CA ALA A 49 8.71 9.22 1.84
C ALA A 49 8.19 8.80 3.21
N ILE A 50 7.02 9.27 3.60
CA ILE A 50 6.27 8.76 4.73
C ILE A 50 5.17 7.88 4.17
N SER A 51 5.29 6.56 4.38
CA SER A 51 4.25 5.59 4.07
C SER A 51 3.37 5.40 5.31
N LEU A 52 2.06 5.52 5.15
CA LEU A 52 1.08 5.28 6.20
C LEU A 52 0.00 4.33 5.69
N GLY A 53 -0.53 3.50 6.57
CA GLY A 53 -1.52 2.50 6.21
C GLY A 53 -2.55 2.21 7.28
N LEU A 54 -3.72 1.80 6.81
CA LEU A 54 -4.87 1.39 7.62
C LEU A 54 -5.21 -0.06 7.32
N VAL A 55 -5.46 -0.84 8.38
CA VAL A 55 -5.77 -2.26 8.30
C VAL A 55 -7.25 -2.45 7.97
N LEU A 56 -7.52 -3.33 7.01
CA LEU A 56 -8.87 -3.74 6.64
C LEU A 56 -9.50 -4.53 7.80
N ALA A 57 -10.74 -4.20 8.15
CA ALA A 57 -11.48 -4.90 9.18
C ALA A 57 -11.67 -6.39 8.80
N LYS A 58 -11.26 -7.29 9.70
CA LYS A 58 -11.32 -8.74 9.47
C LYS A 58 -12.72 -9.23 9.09
N GLY A 59 -13.76 -8.77 9.80
CA GLY A 59 -15.15 -9.12 9.49
C GLY A 59 -15.60 -8.68 8.09
N VAL A 60 -15.04 -7.59 7.55
CA VAL A 60 -15.30 -7.17 6.17
C VAL A 60 -14.57 -8.10 5.19
N LEU A 61 -13.32 -8.47 5.46
CA LEU A 61 -12.58 -9.42 4.65
C LEU A 61 -13.26 -10.80 4.59
N ASP A 62 -13.90 -11.23 5.67
CA ASP A 62 -14.63 -12.50 5.72
C ASP A 62 -15.85 -12.54 4.77
N THR A 63 -16.35 -11.38 4.33
CA THR A 63 -17.40 -11.30 3.29
C THR A 63 -16.88 -11.63 1.88
N ILE A 64 -15.56 -11.66 1.66
CA ILE A 64 -14.94 -11.92 0.36
C ILE A 64 -14.80 -13.43 0.17
N ILE A 65 -15.87 -14.10 -0.26
CA ILE A 65 -15.88 -15.56 -0.39
C ILE A 65 -15.43 -15.99 -1.80
N ASP A 66 -16.14 -15.53 -2.81
CA ASP A 66 -16.00 -15.92 -4.22
C ASP A 66 -15.87 -14.70 -5.17
N GLY A 67 -15.69 -13.52 -4.58
CA GLY A 67 -15.48 -12.26 -5.27
C GLY A 67 -15.67 -11.07 -4.33
N PRO A 68 -15.62 -9.82 -4.85
CA PRO A 68 -15.83 -8.64 -4.04
C PRO A 68 -17.28 -8.58 -3.53
N HIS A 69 -17.45 -7.97 -2.37
CA HIS A 69 -18.73 -7.73 -1.71
C HIS A 69 -18.99 -6.23 -1.55
N LEU A 70 -20.25 -5.79 -1.51
CA LEU A 70 -20.59 -4.36 -1.38
C LEU A 70 -20.09 -3.74 -0.07
N LEU A 71 -20.08 -4.52 1.02
CA LEU A 71 -19.49 -4.07 2.29
C LEU A 71 -17.98 -3.87 2.16
N TYR A 72 -17.29 -4.76 1.42
CA TYR A 72 -15.87 -4.60 1.13
C TYR A 72 -15.60 -3.36 0.26
N LEU A 73 -16.44 -3.09 -0.75
CA LEU A 73 -16.35 -1.87 -1.54
C LEU A 73 -16.51 -0.61 -0.67
N HIS A 74 -17.53 -0.58 0.19
CA HIS A 74 -17.77 0.55 1.07
C HIS A 74 -16.56 0.79 1.98
N HIS A 75 -16.07 -0.27 2.64
CA HIS A 75 -14.92 -0.19 3.53
C HIS A 75 -13.65 0.23 2.81
N TYR A 76 -13.39 -0.32 1.62
CA TYR A 76 -12.28 0.08 0.74
C TYR A 76 -12.29 1.60 0.46
N ARG A 77 -13.46 2.16 0.14
CA ARG A 77 -13.63 3.59 -0.12
C ARG A 77 -13.40 4.43 1.14
N GLN A 78 -13.94 4.01 2.28
CA GLN A 78 -13.75 4.70 3.56
C GLN A 78 -12.28 4.79 3.97
N LEU A 79 -11.55 3.68 3.86
CA LEU A 79 -10.12 3.66 4.20
C LEU A 79 -9.33 4.56 3.25
N ASN A 80 -9.60 4.51 1.95
CA ASN A 80 -8.91 5.41 1.00
C ASN A 80 -9.22 6.88 1.29
N TYR A 81 -10.47 7.24 1.58
CA TYR A 81 -10.83 8.61 1.96
C TYR A 81 -10.12 9.06 3.24
N ARG A 82 -10.12 8.20 4.28
CA ARG A 82 -9.40 8.50 5.53
C ARG A 82 -7.91 8.68 5.28
N LEU A 83 -7.31 7.83 4.46
CA LEU A 83 -5.91 7.89 4.06
C LEU A 83 -5.56 9.18 3.30
N ASP A 84 -6.41 9.60 2.37
CA ASP A 84 -6.20 10.86 1.63
C ASP A 84 -6.29 12.08 2.55
N MET A 85 -7.25 12.08 3.48
CA MET A 85 -7.36 13.12 4.51
C MET A 85 -6.14 13.12 5.44
N LEU A 86 -5.64 11.95 5.85
CA LEU A 86 -4.42 11.84 6.65
C LEU A 86 -3.20 12.37 5.90
N GLY A 87 -3.04 12.00 4.62
CA GLY A 87 -1.96 12.50 3.78
C GLY A 87 -1.96 14.03 3.72
N TYR A 88 -3.12 14.63 3.42
CA TYR A 88 -3.27 16.09 3.40
C TYR A 88 -2.94 16.73 4.76
N LEU A 89 -3.50 16.23 5.86
CA LEU A 89 -3.28 16.81 7.19
C LEU A 89 -1.82 16.70 7.63
N LEU A 90 -1.17 15.57 7.36
CA LEU A 90 0.26 15.40 7.64
C LEU A 90 1.10 16.41 6.84
N SER A 91 0.81 16.58 5.54
CA SER A 91 1.48 17.58 4.72
C SER A 91 1.37 18.99 5.32
N ARG A 92 0.18 19.37 5.80
CA ARG A 92 -0.01 20.67 6.46
C ARG A 92 0.79 20.81 7.75
N GLU A 93 0.92 19.76 8.54
CA GLU A 93 1.73 19.79 9.76
C GLU A 93 3.24 19.86 9.48
N ILE A 94 3.69 19.24 8.40
CA ILE A 94 5.07 19.34 7.92
C ILE A 94 5.35 20.76 7.40
N GLU A 95 4.43 21.34 6.61
CA GLU A 95 4.55 22.70 6.08
C GLU A 95 4.57 23.78 7.17
N LYS A 96 3.81 23.60 8.26
CA LYS A 96 3.89 24.48 9.44
C LYS A 96 5.28 24.51 10.08
N ARG A 97 6.11 23.48 9.83
CA ARG A 97 7.49 23.37 10.31
C ARG A 97 8.52 23.85 9.28
N GLY A 98 8.07 24.47 8.18
CA GLY A 98 8.93 25.07 7.17
C GLY A 98 9.42 24.11 6.10
N HIS A 99 8.79 22.93 5.97
CA HIS A 99 9.19 21.88 5.03
C HIS A 99 8.15 21.67 3.92
N THR A 100 8.60 21.30 2.74
CA THR A 100 7.71 20.93 1.63
C THR A 100 7.15 19.54 1.87
N ALA A 101 5.86 19.33 1.61
CA ALA A 101 5.23 18.02 1.67
C ALA A 101 4.22 17.82 0.54
N LEU A 102 4.27 16.67 -0.13
CA LEU A 102 3.43 16.32 -1.26
C LEU A 102 2.65 15.02 -0.98
N PRO A 103 1.34 15.09 -0.70
CA PRO A 103 0.51 13.92 -0.50
C PRO A 103 0.07 13.32 -1.84
N PHE A 104 -0.02 11.99 -1.90
CA PHE A 104 -0.49 11.26 -3.09
C PHE A 104 -1.79 10.54 -2.79
N ALA A 105 -2.76 10.54 -3.72
CA ALA A 105 -4.04 9.87 -3.52
C ALA A 105 -3.89 8.34 -3.43
N ALA A 106 -4.51 7.72 -2.42
CA ALA A 106 -4.41 6.30 -2.08
C ALA A 106 -4.94 5.36 -3.18
N SER A 107 -5.81 5.86 -4.06
CA SER A 107 -6.45 5.07 -5.12
C SER A 107 -6.91 5.94 -6.29
N GLN A 108 -5.98 6.60 -6.97
CA GLN A 108 -6.25 7.35 -8.20
C GLN A 108 -5.42 6.81 -9.38
N LEU A 109 -6.09 6.55 -10.49
CA LEU A 109 -5.44 6.25 -11.77
C LEU A 109 -5.28 7.54 -12.57
N ILE A 110 -4.09 7.72 -13.14
CA ILE A 110 -3.78 8.81 -14.07
C ILE A 110 -3.40 8.29 -15.45
N ASP A 111 -2.93 7.05 -15.53
CA ASP A 111 -2.74 6.31 -16.77
C ASP A 111 -3.67 5.10 -16.74
N TRP A 112 -4.82 5.25 -17.39
CA TRP A 112 -5.82 4.19 -17.49
C TRP A 112 -5.36 3.02 -18.36
N LYS A 113 -4.47 3.27 -19.34
CA LYS A 113 -3.98 2.25 -20.26
C LYS A 113 -3.06 1.28 -19.53
N ASN A 114 -2.13 1.80 -18.74
CA ASN A 114 -1.16 0.99 -17.98
C ASN A 114 -1.54 0.81 -16.50
N GLN A 115 -2.72 1.31 -16.10
CA GLN A 115 -3.27 1.22 -14.74
C GLN A 115 -2.31 1.74 -13.66
N LYS A 116 -1.71 2.92 -13.92
CA LYS A 116 -0.77 3.56 -13.00
C LYS A 116 -1.40 4.77 -12.31
N GLY A 117 -1.07 4.92 -11.03
CA GLY A 117 -1.20 6.19 -10.30
C GLY A 117 0.08 7.00 -10.41
N HIS A 118 0.09 8.17 -9.74
CA HIS A 118 1.29 9.02 -9.66
C HIS A 118 2.50 8.30 -9.06
N ILE A 119 2.28 7.47 -8.03
CA ILE A 119 3.33 6.77 -7.29
C ILE A 119 2.87 5.36 -6.93
N SER A 120 3.82 4.44 -6.75
CA SER A 120 3.54 3.07 -6.36
C SER A 120 3.63 2.91 -4.84
N HIS A 121 2.51 3.08 -4.14
CA HIS A 121 2.46 2.93 -2.68
C HIS A 121 3.03 1.61 -2.17
N LYS A 122 2.85 0.51 -2.91
CA LYS A 122 3.41 -0.80 -2.52
C LYS A 122 4.93 -0.82 -2.50
N HIS A 123 5.59 -0.12 -3.42
CA HIS A 123 7.06 -0.06 -3.46
C HIS A 123 7.59 1.00 -2.50
N ILE A 124 6.86 2.09 -2.29
CA ILE A 124 7.17 3.03 -1.21
C ILE A 124 7.16 2.30 0.14
N GLY A 125 6.17 1.46 0.41
CA GLY A 125 6.15 0.67 1.64
C GLY A 125 7.33 -0.32 1.76
N VAL A 126 7.88 -0.84 0.64
CA VAL A 126 9.11 -1.65 0.69
C VAL A 126 10.30 -0.80 1.14
N VAL A 127 10.54 0.34 0.49
CA VAL A 127 11.67 1.22 0.87
C VAL A 127 11.49 1.87 2.24
N SER A 128 10.25 1.89 2.75
CA SER A 128 9.90 2.35 4.10
C SER A 128 9.90 1.24 5.16
N GLY A 129 10.43 0.05 4.84
CA GLY A 129 10.55 -1.05 5.81
C GLY A 129 9.22 -1.71 6.25
N LEU A 130 8.12 -1.47 5.54
CA LEU A 130 6.79 -2.00 5.91
C LEU A 130 6.55 -3.43 5.44
N GLY A 131 7.33 -3.96 4.50
CA GLY A 131 7.06 -5.28 3.94
C GLY A 131 7.87 -5.60 2.70
N TRP A 132 7.40 -6.61 1.99
CA TRP A 132 7.95 -7.07 0.71
C TRP A 132 6.84 -7.21 -0.33
N ILE A 133 7.20 -7.29 -1.61
CA ILE A 133 6.24 -7.62 -2.67
C ILE A 133 5.96 -9.11 -2.63
N GLY A 134 4.72 -9.48 -2.32
CA GLY A 134 4.28 -10.87 -2.26
C GLY A 134 4.02 -11.46 -3.65
N ARG A 135 3.82 -12.79 -3.69
CA ARG A 135 3.42 -13.51 -4.93
C ARG A 135 2.16 -12.91 -5.55
N ASN A 136 1.20 -12.48 -4.72
CA ASN A 136 -0.01 -11.75 -5.13
C ASN A 136 0.24 -10.35 -5.72
N ASN A 137 1.50 -9.95 -5.90
CA ASN A 137 1.95 -8.66 -6.42
C ASN A 137 1.48 -7.45 -5.58
N LEU A 138 1.18 -7.66 -4.30
CA LEU A 138 0.85 -6.62 -3.32
C LEU A 138 1.97 -6.48 -2.28
N LEU A 139 1.96 -5.36 -1.54
CA LEU A 139 2.80 -5.23 -0.34
C LEU A 139 2.26 -6.19 0.73
N VAL A 140 3.16 -6.96 1.34
CA VAL A 140 2.85 -7.88 2.42
C VAL A 140 3.50 -7.38 3.70
N HIS A 141 2.68 -6.93 4.64
CA HIS A 141 3.11 -6.59 5.99
C HIS A 141 3.39 -7.88 6.80
N PRO A 142 4.44 -7.95 7.64
CA PRO A 142 4.76 -9.15 8.41
C PRO A 142 3.60 -9.68 9.27
N ILE A 143 2.81 -8.77 9.88
CA ILE A 143 1.73 -9.08 10.82
C ILE A 143 0.35 -9.12 10.14
N PHE A 144 0.10 -8.20 9.21
CA PHE A 144 -1.23 -7.97 8.63
C PHE A 144 -1.35 -8.53 7.21
N GLY A 145 -0.29 -9.13 6.68
CA GLY A 145 -0.26 -9.60 5.30
C GLY A 145 -0.57 -8.49 4.31
N SER A 146 -1.39 -8.78 3.30
CA SER A 146 -1.84 -7.75 2.34
C SER A 146 -3.12 -7.02 2.79
N HIS A 147 -3.51 -7.13 4.07
CA HIS A 147 -4.76 -6.55 4.59
C HIS A 147 -4.66 -5.05 4.88
N VAL A 148 -3.78 -4.33 4.20
CA VAL A 148 -3.49 -2.93 4.48
C VAL A 148 -3.70 -2.07 3.24
N ARG A 149 -4.37 -0.93 3.42
CA ARG A 149 -4.44 0.14 2.42
C ARG A 149 -3.40 1.20 2.77
N TYR A 150 -2.79 1.82 1.77
CA TYR A 150 -1.64 2.72 1.96
C TYR A 150 -1.84 4.06 1.29
N ASN A 151 -1.18 5.07 1.84
CA ASN A 151 -0.96 6.40 1.27
C ASN A 151 0.51 6.78 1.44
N THR A 152 0.95 7.80 0.71
CA THR A 152 2.33 8.30 0.73
C THR A 152 2.34 9.82 0.76
N VAL A 153 3.18 10.37 1.63
CA VAL A 153 3.57 11.78 1.61
C VAL A 153 5.07 11.86 1.33
N LEU A 154 5.46 12.55 0.25
CA LEU A 154 6.87 12.87 0.01
C LEU A 154 7.23 14.19 0.67
N THR A 155 8.46 14.35 1.16
CA THR A 155 8.86 15.57 1.89
C THR A 155 10.35 15.88 1.82
N ASP A 156 10.70 17.16 1.99
CA ASP A 156 12.07 17.64 2.24
C ASP A 156 12.43 17.72 3.74
N MET A 157 11.49 17.40 4.63
CA MET A 157 11.73 17.33 6.07
C MET A 157 12.83 16.29 6.35
N PRO A 158 13.94 16.67 7.02
CA PRO A 158 14.99 15.73 7.38
C PRO A 158 14.47 14.64 8.32
N LEU A 159 14.52 13.39 7.88
CA LEU A 159 13.99 12.23 8.61
C LEU A 159 14.99 11.06 8.62
N ILE A 160 14.84 10.17 9.58
CA ILE A 160 15.62 8.92 9.64
C ILE A 160 14.80 7.81 8.98
N ALA A 161 15.25 7.37 7.80
CA ALA A 161 14.63 6.28 7.07
C ALA A 161 14.71 4.95 7.85
N ASP A 162 13.68 4.13 7.70
CA ASP A 162 13.61 2.79 8.24
C ASP A 162 14.34 1.80 7.32
N THR A 163 14.82 0.71 7.90
CA THR A 163 15.55 -0.31 7.14
C THR A 163 14.61 -1.17 6.32
N VAL A 164 14.95 -1.37 5.04
CA VAL A 164 14.23 -2.28 4.15
C VAL A 164 14.23 -3.70 4.71
N LEU A 165 13.07 -4.35 4.71
CA LEU A 165 12.95 -5.75 5.13
C LEU A 165 13.45 -6.68 4.02
N ASN A 166 14.55 -7.39 4.26
CA ASN A 166 15.02 -8.44 3.36
C ASN A 166 14.25 -9.75 3.58
N THR A 167 13.06 -9.86 3.01
CA THR A 167 12.25 -11.07 3.16
C THR A 167 11.26 -11.32 2.01
N ASN A 168 10.63 -12.50 2.02
CA ASN A 168 9.71 -12.95 0.98
C ASN A 168 8.60 -13.87 1.57
N CYS A 169 7.75 -14.42 0.70
CA CYS A 169 6.64 -15.31 1.08
C CYS A 169 7.07 -16.69 1.58
N GLY A 170 8.35 -17.06 1.48
CA GLY A 170 8.84 -18.41 1.75
C GLY A 170 8.09 -19.45 0.92
N LYS A 171 7.64 -20.53 1.57
CA LYS A 171 6.86 -21.62 0.94
C LYS A 171 5.37 -21.31 0.76
N CYS A 172 4.88 -20.15 1.22
CA CYS A 172 3.44 -19.87 1.21
C CYS A 172 2.94 -19.64 -0.22
N THR A 173 1.86 -20.34 -0.59
CA THR A 173 1.19 -20.27 -1.91
C THR A 173 -0.32 -19.98 -1.80
N ASN A 174 -0.85 -19.72 -0.61
CA ASN A 174 -2.30 -19.57 -0.34
C ASN A 174 -3.05 -18.63 -1.30
N CYS A 175 -2.39 -17.59 -1.83
CA CYS A 175 -3.00 -16.66 -2.76
C CYS A 175 -3.10 -17.20 -4.21
N ILE A 176 -2.23 -18.12 -4.62
CA ILE A 176 -2.18 -18.72 -5.96
C ILE A 176 -3.47 -19.49 -6.20
N ASP A 177 -3.77 -20.48 -5.36
CA ASP A 177 -4.92 -21.38 -5.52
C ASP A 177 -6.27 -20.67 -5.37
N LYS A 178 -6.28 -19.51 -4.71
CA LYS A 178 -7.49 -18.70 -4.50
C LYS A 178 -7.72 -17.69 -5.62
N CYS A 179 -6.76 -17.44 -6.51
CA CYS A 179 -6.91 -16.44 -7.55
C CYS A 179 -7.93 -16.89 -8.61
N PRO A 180 -9.10 -16.24 -8.74
CA PRO A 180 -10.09 -16.65 -9.75
C PRO A 180 -9.61 -16.41 -11.19
N ALA A 181 -8.61 -15.53 -11.36
CA ALA A 181 -8.05 -15.20 -12.67
C ALA A 181 -6.88 -16.12 -13.08
N GLY A 182 -6.37 -16.96 -12.18
CA GLY A 182 -5.11 -17.69 -12.42
C GLY A 182 -3.91 -16.75 -12.67
N ALA A 183 -3.95 -15.53 -12.12
CA ALA A 183 -2.99 -14.47 -12.43
C ALA A 183 -1.71 -14.50 -11.59
N ILE A 184 -1.65 -15.35 -10.56
CA ILE A 184 -0.59 -15.34 -9.55
C ILE A 184 0.31 -16.55 -9.77
N SER A 185 1.59 -16.29 -10.01
CA SER A 185 2.65 -17.29 -10.14
C SER A 185 3.48 -17.38 -8.86
N ASN A 186 4.51 -18.23 -8.87
CA ASN A 186 5.48 -18.24 -7.78
C ASN A 186 6.25 -16.91 -7.74
N GLU A 187 6.82 -16.47 -8.86
CA GLU A 187 7.57 -15.21 -8.85
C GLU A 187 6.64 -14.00 -9.05
N PRO A 188 6.71 -12.95 -8.20
CA PRO A 188 5.87 -11.75 -8.37
C PRO A 188 6.03 -11.06 -9.72
N SER A 189 7.20 -11.20 -10.37
CA SER A 189 7.48 -10.68 -11.71
C SER A 189 6.67 -11.36 -12.81
N GLU A 190 6.17 -12.58 -12.58
CA GLU A 190 5.37 -13.36 -13.52
C GLU A 190 3.86 -13.13 -13.35
N PHE A 191 3.46 -12.16 -12.53
CA PHE A 191 2.06 -11.83 -12.30
C PHE A 191 1.36 -11.40 -13.60
N ASN A 192 0.31 -12.13 -13.99
CA ASN A 192 -0.46 -11.82 -15.19
C ASN A 192 -1.45 -10.67 -14.90
N HIS A 193 -0.97 -9.44 -15.14
CA HIS A 193 -1.75 -8.23 -14.90
C HIS A 193 -3.05 -8.16 -15.71
N MET A 194 -3.02 -8.60 -16.97
CA MET A 194 -4.20 -8.56 -17.85
C MET A 194 -5.29 -9.52 -17.37
N ALA A 195 -4.94 -10.77 -17.05
CA ALA A 195 -5.90 -11.73 -16.52
C ALA A 195 -6.54 -11.24 -15.20
N CYS A 196 -5.74 -10.62 -14.32
CA CYS A 196 -6.28 -9.99 -13.11
C CYS A 196 -7.28 -8.88 -13.47
N TYR A 197 -6.89 -7.94 -14.34
CA TYR A 197 -7.73 -6.81 -14.73
C TYR A 197 -9.04 -7.22 -15.41
N ASP A 198 -9.00 -8.22 -16.29
CA ASP A 198 -10.19 -8.76 -16.95
C ASP A 198 -11.17 -9.35 -15.91
N MET A 199 -10.65 -10.03 -14.89
CA MET A 199 -11.45 -10.53 -13.78
C MET A 199 -12.02 -9.41 -12.91
N LEU A 200 -11.28 -8.32 -12.68
CA LEU A 200 -11.81 -7.12 -12.00
C LEU A 200 -12.95 -6.49 -12.81
N THR A 201 -12.81 -6.43 -14.13
CA THR A 201 -13.84 -5.92 -15.06
C THR A 201 -15.08 -6.80 -15.04
N TYR A 202 -14.90 -8.12 -15.02
CA TYR A 202 -15.99 -9.07 -14.86
C TYR A 202 -16.75 -8.85 -13.55
N PHE A 203 -16.06 -8.77 -12.41
CA PHE A 203 -16.71 -8.54 -11.11
C PHE A 203 -17.38 -7.17 -11.01
N LYS A 204 -16.75 -6.12 -11.55
CA LYS A 204 -17.32 -4.76 -11.62
C LYS A 204 -18.74 -4.79 -12.19
N ASN A 205 -18.94 -5.53 -13.29
CA ASN A 205 -20.21 -5.61 -14.01
C ASN A 205 -21.15 -6.64 -13.38
N LYS A 206 -20.70 -7.89 -13.20
CA LYS A 206 -21.55 -9.01 -12.74
C LYS A 206 -22.12 -8.80 -11.33
N ARG A 207 -21.34 -8.16 -10.45
CA ARG A 207 -21.73 -7.96 -9.03
C ARG A 207 -22.23 -6.55 -8.74
N ASN A 208 -22.46 -5.73 -9.77
CA ASN A 208 -22.89 -4.34 -9.64
C ASN A 208 -22.02 -3.51 -8.66
N ILE A 209 -20.71 -3.77 -8.66
CA ILE A 209 -19.74 -3.11 -7.78
C ILE A 209 -19.39 -1.72 -8.33
N GLY A 210 -19.38 -1.56 -9.66
CA GLY A 210 -19.01 -0.30 -10.31
C GLY A 210 -17.55 0.12 -10.10
N HIS A 211 -16.71 -0.77 -9.56
CA HIS A 211 -15.31 -0.52 -9.26
C HIS A 211 -14.46 -1.77 -9.55
N HIS A 212 -13.23 -1.59 -10.07
CA HIS A 212 -12.33 -2.68 -10.42
C HIS A 212 -11.65 -3.25 -9.16
N ILE A 213 -12.36 -4.08 -8.41
CA ILE A 213 -11.85 -4.73 -7.18
C ILE A 213 -12.24 -6.21 -7.12
N CYS A 214 -11.44 -7.00 -6.39
CA CYS A 214 -11.67 -8.42 -6.13
C CYS A 214 -11.45 -8.76 -4.65
N GLY A 215 -10.21 -8.61 -4.16
CA GLY A 215 -9.86 -8.78 -2.75
C GLY A 215 -9.65 -10.24 -2.29
N ILE A 216 -9.85 -11.25 -3.14
CA ILE A 216 -9.68 -12.66 -2.72
C ILE A 216 -8.23 -12.95 -2.30
N CYS A 217 -7.23 -12.51 -3.09
CA CYS A 217 -5.82 -12.69 -2.75
C CYS A 217 -5.38 -11.81 -1.56
N VAL A 218 -6.10 -10.72 -1.29
CA VAL A 218 -5.93 -9.90 -0.08
C VAL A 218 -6.37 -10.73 1.12
N ARG A 219 -7.61 -11.22 1.14
CA ARG A 219 -8.14 -12.07 2.22
C ARG A 219 -7.23 -13.25 2.52
N ALA A 220 -6.71 -13.94 1.50
CA ALA A 220 -5.87 -15.11 1.66
C ALA A 220 -4.46 -14.83 2.24
N CYS A 221 -3.96 -13.60 2.15
CA CYS A 221 -2.60 -13.27 2.55
C CYS A 221 -2.53 -12.80 4.01
N MET A 222 -2.09 -13.68 4.90
CA MET A 222 -1.99 -13.41 6.36
C MET A 222 -0.60 -12.98 6.83
N GLY A 223 0.33 -12.69 5.91
CA GLY A 223 1.72 -12.38 6.24
C GLY A 223 2.47 -13.59 6.82
N LYS A 224 3.49 -13.34 7.63
CA LYS A 224 4.34 -14.41 8.20
C LYS A 224 3.72 -15.14 9.37
N ARG A 225 2.75 -14.54 10.06
CA ARG A 225 2.23 -15.04 11.34
C ARG A 225 1.50 -16.39 11.23
N LEU A 226 0.98 -16.73 10.05
CA LEU A 226 0.09 -17.90 9.88
C LEU A 226 0.41 -18.80 8.68
N CYS A 227 1.29 -18.42 7.74
CA CYS A 227 1.68 -19.33 6.64
C CYS A 227 2.45 -20.57 7.13
N ILE A 228 2.89 -20.62 8.40
CA ILE A 228 3.58 -21.77 9.01
C ILE A 228 2.57 -22.85 9.44
N TYR A 229 1.31 -22.50 9.71
CA TYR A 229 0.31 -23.40 10.29
C TYR A 229 -0.74 -23.91 9.28
N SER A 230 -0.66 -23.53 8.00
CA SER A 230 -1.58 -24.02 6.96
C SER A 230 -1.08 -25.26 6.21
N ALA A 231 0.01 -25.88 6.68
CA ALA A 231 0.66 -27.05 6.07
C ALA A 231 0.56 -28.31 6.94
N VAL A 232 -0.54 -28.47 7.69
CA VAL A 232 -0.91 -29.70 8.39
C VAL A 232 -2.35 -30.04 8.06
#